data_AF-A0A4Q7CSC4-F1
#
_entry.id   AF-A0A4Q7CSC4-F1
#
_cell.length_a   1.000
_cell.length_b   1.000
_cell.length_c   1.000
_cell.angle_alpha   90.00
_cell.angle_beta   90.00
_cell.angle_gamma   90.00
#
_symmetry.space_group_name_H-M   'P 1'
#
loop_
_entity.id
_entity.type
_entity.pdbx_description
1 polymer ?
#
loop_
_entity_poly.entity_id
_entity_poly.type
_entity_poly.pdbx_seq_one_letter_code
_entity_poly.pdbx_strand_id
1 'polypeptide(L)'
;MPRQWAVLVEFGGFVLIILAITTFDQGMLWPGYLALVPVVGAMLVLSANRQHSWLTANFFASRLGVSSYSIYLWHWPLVVLLTYAGERDNQYWVALGVLGSLALGWLSYRFIEKSTRFKLSSLKKTKELLLNSALVVVVIVISCFIFIFNGLDVEIRRGASTPAAKYVDKYSREKYLTENVKEQYKEQCNFFDSDAYLAKGGGIQDSCTQKKHGEGVFLWGDSHAQALSFG
;
A
#
# COMPACT_ATOMS: atom_id res chain seq x y z
N MET A 1 -40.13 -0.63 1.67
CA MET A 1 -40.16 -2.11 1.57
C MET A 1 -41.00 -2.67 2.70
N PRO A 2 -41.90 -3.64 2.49
CA PRO A 2 -42.68 -4.25 3.57
C PRO A 2 -41.75 -4.92 4.60
N ARG A 3 -42.17 -4.95 5.88
CA ARG A 3 -41.31 -5.40 7.00
C ARG A 3 -40.71 -6.79 6.80
N GLN A 4 -41.48 -7.73 6.24
CA GLN A 4 -41.02 -9.11 6.01
C GLN A 4 -39.92 -9.18 4.96
N TRP A 5 -40.05 -8.46 3.84
CA TRP A 5 -39.04 -8.36 2.81
C TRP A 5 -37.75 -7.71 3.32
N ALA A 6 -37.86 -6.67 4.13
CA ALA A 6 -36.69 -6.02 4.73
C ALA A 6 -35.91 -6.97 5.67
N VAL A 7 -36.59 -7.86 6.40
CA VAL A 7 -35.95 -8.88 7.25
C VAL A 7 -35.17 -9.87 6.39
N LEU A 8 -35.77 -10.37 5.32
CA LEU A 8 -35.13 -11.33 4.41
C LEU A 8 -33.92 -10.72 3.70
N VAL A 9 -34.02 -9.47 3.26
CA VAL A 9 -32.92 -8.74 2.61
C VAL A 9 -31.76 -8.51 3.59
N GLU A 10 -32.04 -8.05 4.82
CA GLU A 10 -31.02 -7.87 5.85
C GLU A 10 -30.34 -9.20 6.19
N PHE A 11 -31.13 -10.27 6.37
CA PHE A 11 -30.61 -11.60 6.68
C PHE A 11 -29.75 -12.16 5.55
N GLY A 12 -30.22 -12.08 4.30
CA GLY A 12 -29.44 -12.48 3.13
C GLY A 12 -28.12 -11.69 3.02
N GLY A 13 -28.15 -10.40 3.34
CA GLY A 13 -26.95 -9.58 3.40
C GLY A 13 -25.93 -10.07 4.45
N PHE A 14 -26.40 -10.39 5.65
CA PHE A 14 -25.54 -10.98 6.70
C PHE A 14 -25.00 -12.36 6.32
N VAL A 15 -25.80 -13.20 5.68
CA VAL A 15 -25.35 -14.51 5.19
C VAL A 15 -24.18 -14.34 4.21
N LEU A 16 -24.26 -13.41 3.26
CA LEU A 16 -23.17 -13.15 2.33
C LEU A 16 -21.90 -12.64 3.04
N ILE A 17 -22.04 -11.75 4.03
CA ILE A 17 -20.91 -11.25 4.82
C ILE A 17 -20.26 -12.38 5.62
N ILE A 18 -21.05 -13.21 6.31
CA ILE A 18 -20.55 -14.33 7.11
C ILE A 18 -19.85 -15.35 6.21
N LEU A 19 -20.44 -15.68 5.06
CA LEU A 19 -19.82 -16.57 4.08
C LEU A 19 -18.47 -16.02 3.61
N ALA A 20 -18.37 -14.73 3.31
CA ALA A 20 -17.09 -14.14 2.93
C ALA A 20 -16.05 -14.25 4.04
N ILE A 21 -16.43 -14.01 5.31
CA ILE A 21 -15.51 -14.09 6.46
C ILE A 21 -15.00 -15.53 6.69
N THR A 22 -15.84 -16.54 6.49
CA THR A 22 -15.50 -17.94 6.81
C THR A 22 -14.89 -18.72 5.65
N THR A 23 -15.16 -18.33 4.41
CA THR A 23 -14.70 -19.06 3.23
C THR A 23 -13.50 -18.42 2.54
N PHE A 24 -13.29 -17.10 2.67
CA PHE A 24 -12.19 -16.44 1.99
C PHE A 24 -10.89 -16.59 2.76
N ASP A 25 -9.83 -16.98 2.06
CA ASP A 25 -8.50 -17.21 2.63
C ASP A 25 -7.41 -16.42 1.89
N GLN A 26 -6.17 -16.51 2.38
CA GLN A 26 -4.99 -15.81 1.83
C GLN A 26 -4.52 -16.36 0.47
N GLY A 27 -4.96 -17.56 0.07
CA GLY A 27 -4.65 -18.18 -1.21
C GLY A 27 -5.58 -17.75 -2.34
N MET A 28 -6.70 -17.07 -2.03
CA MET A 28 -7.60 -16.52 -3.03
C MET A 28 -7.03 -15.22 -3.64
N LEU A 29 -7.28 -15.04 -4.94
CA LEU A 29 -6.87 -13.83 -5.65
C LEU A 29 -7.57 -12.59 -5.06
N TRP A 30 -6.80 -11.71 -4.43
CA TRP A 30 -7.29 -10.49 -3.80
C TRP A 30 -6.44 -9.25 -4.18
N PRO A 31 -7.05 -8.10 -4.53
CA PRO A 31 -8.49 -7.87 -4.74
C PRO A 31 -8.98 -8.46 -6.08
N GLY A 32 -10.25 -8.91 -6.12
CA GLY A 32 -10.85 -9.51 -7.32
C GLY A 32 -12.37 -9.53 -7.27
N TYR A 33 -13.01 -10.25 -8.20
CA TYR A 33 -14.48 -10.36 -8.27
C TYR A 33 -15.12 -10.91 -6.99
N LEU A 34 -14.36 -11.69 -6.20
CA LEU A 34 -14.80 -12.22 -4.90
C LEU A 34 -15.18 -11.11 -3.91
N ALA A 35 -14.59 -9.91 -4.03
CA ALA A 35 -14.95 -8.75 -3.21
C ALA A 35 -16.42 -8.32 -3.40
N LEU A 36 -17.06 -8.68 -4.53
CA LEU A 36 -18.48 -8.40 -4.74
C LEU A 36 -19.38 -9.08 -3.71
N VAL A 37 -18.99 -10.24 -3.18
CA VAL A 37 -19.80 -11.00 -2.22
C VAL A 37 -20.04 -10.20 -0.92
N PRO A 38 -19.01 -9.79 -0.16
CA PRO A 38 -19.23 -8.97 1.04
C PRO A 38 -19.77 -7.57 0.71
N VAL A 39 -19.46 -7.01 -0.46
CA VAL A 39 -19.99 -5.69 -0.88
C VAL A 39 -21.49 -5.74 -1.11
N VAL A 40 -21.98 -6.72 -1.89
CA VAL A 40 -23.42 -6.92 -2.10
C VAL A 40 -24.09 -7.27 -0.76
N GLY A 41 -23.44 -8.09 0.07
CA GLY A 41 -23.92 -8.37 1.43
C GLY A 41 -24.16 -7.10 2.25
N ALA A 42 -23.16 -6.21 2.31
CA ALA A 42 -23.26 -4.92 2.99
C ALA A 42 -24.33 -4.00 2.36
N MET A 43 -24.41 -3.94 1.03
CA MET A 43 -25.44 -3.19 0.32
C MET A 43 -26.86 -3.67 0.68
N LEU A 44 -27.08 -4.99 0.75
CA LEU A 44 -28.37 -5.56 1.15
C LEU A 44 -28.73 -5.15 2.59
N VAL A 45 -27.81 -5.30 3.55
CA VAL A 45 -28.02 -4.87 4.95
C VAL A 45 -28.38 -3.38 5.03
N LEU A 46 -27.66 -2.52 4.31
CA LEU A 46 -27.92 -1.08 4.29
C LEU A 46 -29.26 -0.74 3.61
N SER A 47 -29.57 -1.41 2.49
CA SER A 47 -30.81 -1.18 1.73
C SER A 47 -32.07 -1.60 2.50
N ALA A 48 -31.94 -2.61 3.37
CA ALA A 48 -33.03 -3.03 4.25
C ALA A 48 -33.43 -1.94 5.26
N ASN A 49 -32.48 -1.06 5.63
CA ASN A 49 -32.68 0.13 6.48
C ASN A 49 -33.55 -0.12 7.72
N ARG A 50 -33.30 -1.23 8.43
CA ARG A 50 -34.14 -1.68 9.54
C ARG A 50 -33.76 -0.97 10.84
N GLN A 51 -34.55 0.05 11.21
CA GLN A 51 -34.35 0.86 12.42
C GLN A 51 -34.58 0.11 13.75
N HIS A 52 -35.24 -1.06 13.72
CA HIS A 52 -35.51 -1.90 14.90
C HIS A 52 -35.01 -3.34 14.73
N SER A 53 -33.88 -3.52 14.04
CA SER A 53 -33.24 -4.83 13.94
C SER A 53 -32.43 -5.13 15.20
N TRP A 54 -32.55 -6.34 15.72
CA TRP A 54 -31.77 -6.75 16.91
C TRP A 54 -30.26 -6.83 16.63
N LEU A 55 -29.87 -7.03 15.37
CA LEU A 55 -28.47 -7.14 14.93
C LEU A 55 -27.83 -5.77 14.76
N THR A 56 -28.52 -4.85 14.07
CA THR A 56 -27.95 -3.57 13.67
C THR A 56 -28.36 -2.40 14.56
N ALA A 57 -29.51 -2.46 15.22
CA ALA A 57 -30.04 -1.38 16.06
C ALA A 57 -29.77 -1.56 17.57
N ASN A 58 -28.93 -2.53 17.96
CA ASN A 58 -28.55 -2.69 19.36
C ASN A 58 -27.49 -1.65 19.79
N PHE A 59 -27.38 -1.45 21.10
CA PHE A 59 -26.48 -0.47 21.69
C PHE A 59 -25.02 -0.67 21.25
N PHE A 60 -24.54 -1.91 21.25
CA PHE A 60 -23.15 -2.23 20.92
C PHE A 60 -22.83 -1.96 19.45
N ALA A 61 -23.63 -2.48 18.53
CA ALA A 61 -23.48 -2.28 17.09
C ALA A 61 -23.52 -0.79 16.72
N SER A 62 -24.42 -0.02 17.33
CA SER A 62 -24.50 1.43 17.14
C SER A 62 -23.24 2.15 17.63
N ARG A 63 -22.73 1.83 18.84
CA ARG A 63 -21.53 2.50 19.37
C ARG A 63 -20.30 2.15 18.53
N LEU A 64 -20.12 0.86 18.22
CA LEU A 64 -19.01 0.39 17.40
C LEU A 64 -19.03 0.98 16.00
N GLY A 65 -20.22 1.04 15.37
CA GLY A 65 -20.38 1.63 14.05
C GLY A 65 -20.00 3.11 14.04
N VAL A 66 -20.44 3.87 15.03
CA VAL A 66 -20.13 5.30 15.13
C VAL A 66 -18.65 5.56 15.45
N SER A 67 -17.97 4.70 16.19
CA SER A 67 -16.52 4.82 16.46
C SER A 67 -15.64 4.07 15.45
N SER A 68 -16.22 3.45 14.42
CA SER A 68 -15.51 2.52 13.51
C SER A 68 -14.33 3.17 12.80
N TYR A 69 -14.46 4.44 12.40
CA TYR A 69 -13.39 5.19 11.76
C TYR A 69 -12.20 5.41 12.70
N SER A 70 -12.45 5.84 13.94
CA SER A 70 -11.40 6.01 14.94
C SER A 70 -10.74 4.67 15.31
N ILE A 71 -11.50 3.57 15.41
CA ILE A 71 -10.95 2.22 15.62
C ILE A 71 -10.04 1.81 14.45
N TYR A 72 -10.47 2.07 13.21
CA TYR A 72 -9.66 1.82 12.01
C TYR A 72 -8.34 2.60 12.04
N LEU A 73 -8.29 3.81 12.60
CA LEU A 73 -7.01 4.52 12.73
C LEU A 73 -6.07 3.88 13.76
N TRP A 74 -6.59 3.38 14.88
CA TRP A 74 -5.78 2.86 15.99
C TRP A 74 -5.38 1.39 15.87
N HIS A 75 -6.14 0.58 15.13
CA HIS A 75 -5.81 -0.84 15.00
C HIS A 75 -4.46 -1.07 14.29
N TRP A 76 -4.14 -0.27 13.27
CA TRP A 76 -2.91 -0.46 12.50
C TRP A 76 -1.64 -0.15 13.31
N PRO A 77 -1.52 0.98 14.03
CA PRO A 77 -0.41 1.22 14.96
C PRO A 77 -0.17 0.07 15.95
N LEU A 78 -1.24 -0.53 16.49
CA LEU A 78 -1.12 -1.65 17.42
C LEU A 78 -0.66 -2.94 16.73
N VAL A 79 -1.16 -3.24 15.52
CA VAL A 79 -0.68 -4.38 14.71
C VAL A 79 0.80 -4.22 14.37
N VAL A 80 1.21 -3.01 14.01
CA VAL A 80 2.62 -2.69 13.72
C VAL A 80 3.48 -2.85 14.97
N LEU A 81 3.02 -2.37 16.12
CA LEU A 81 3.70 -2.54 17.41
C LEU A 81 3.89 -4.02 17.76
N LEU A 82 2.84 -4.83 17.63
CA LEU A 82 2.91 -6.29 17.85
C LEU A 82 3.90 -6.97 16.90
N THR A 83 3.94 -6.52 15.64
CA THR A 83 4.87 -7.05 14.64
C THR A 83 6.32 -6.72 15.01
N TYR A 84 6.61 -5.49 15.43
CA TYR A 84 7.96 -5.11 15.87
C TYR A 84 8.38 -5.75 17.19
N ALA A 85 7.42 -6.04 18.07
CA ALA A 85 7.66 -6.78 19.31
C ALA A 85 7.86 -8.29 19.09
N GLY A 86 7.59 -8.81 17.89
CA GLY A 86 7.66 -10.25 17.60
C GLY A 86 6.51 -11.07 18.17
N GLU A 87 5.41 -10.43 18.59
CA GLU A 87 4.30 -11.06 19.33
C GLU A 87 3.03 -11.23 18.48
N ARG A 88 3.16 -11.15 17.15
CA ARG A 88 2.03 -11.23 16.23
C ARG A 88 1.33 -12.60 16.24
N ASP A 89 2.06 -13.66 16.53
CA ASP A 89 1.51 -15.03 16.57
C ASP A 89 1.02 -15.43 17.97
N ASN A 90 1.21 -14.57 18.97
CA ASN A 90 0.78 -14.81 20.34
C ASN A 90 -0.67 -14.36 20.54
N GLN A 91 -1.57 -15.33 20.68
CA GLN A 91 -3.02 -15.11 20.82
C GLN A 91 -3.38 -14.14 21.96
N TYR A 92 -2.63 -14.17 23.06
CA TYR A 92 -2.86 -13.28 24.20
C TYR A 92 -2.60 -11.82 23.82
N TRP A 93 -1.46 -11.55 23.17
CA TRP A 93 -1.09 -10.20 22.75
C TRP A 93 -1.96 -9.68 21.60
N VAL A 94 -2.38 -10.56 20.68
CA VAL A 94 -3.34 -10.22 19.63
C VAL A 94 -4.69 -9.81 20.26
N ALA A 95 -5.20 -10.59 21.21
CA ALA A 95 -6.44 -10.25 21.91
C ALA A 95 -6.33 -8.90 22.64
N LEU A 96 -5.20 -8.66 23.31
CA LEU A 96 -4.94 -7.38 23.96
C LEU A 96 -4.84 -6.22 22.95
N GLY A 97 -4.23 -6.45 21.78
CA GLY A 97 -4.16 -5.49 20.68
C GLY A 97 -5.53 -5.13 20.12
N VAL A 98 -6.42 -6.13 19.95
CA VAL A 98 -7.81 -5.89 19.54
C VAL A 98 -8.56 -5.06 20.58
N LEU A 99 -8.48 -5.43 21.87
CA LEU A 99 -9.11 -4.67 22.96
C LEU A 99 -8.54 -3.25 23.06
N GLY A 100 -7.22 -3.09 22.90
CA GLY A 100 -6.54 -1.80 22.85
C GLY A 100 -7.02 -0.95 21.69
N SER A 101 -7.24 -1.54 20.50
CA SER A 101 -7.75 -0.85 19.32
C SER A 101 -9.16 -0.32 19.54
N LEU A 102 -10.02 -1.12 20.18
CA LEU A 102 -11.38 -0.71 20.54
C LEU A 102 -11.36 0.41 21.59
N ALA A 103 -10.54 0.28 22.63
CA ALA A 103 -10.43 1.28 23.70
C ALA A 103 -9.86 2.60 23.17
N LEU A 104 -8.70 2.59 22.53
CA LEU A 104 -8.06 3.78 21.98
C LEU A 104 -8.92 4.42 20.89
N GLY A 105 -9.51 3.60 20.01
CA GLY A 105 -10.45 4.06 18.99
C GLY A 105 -11.66 4.76 19.60
N TRP A 106 -12.26 4.19 20.65
CA TRP A 106 -13.40 4.83 21.32
C TRP A 106 -13.02 6.12 22.05
N LEU A 107 -11.87 6.16 22.74
CA LEU A 107 -11.35 7.38 23.36
C LEU A 107 -11.11 8.47 22.29
N SER A 108 -10.46 8.10 21.19
CA SER A 108 -10.18 9.00 20.07
C SER A 108 -11.48 9.55 19.46
N TYR A 109 -12.47 8.68 19.24
CA TYR A 109 -13.79 9.12 18.80
C TYR A 109 -14.43 10.12 19.78
N ARG A 110 -14.41 9.82 21.09
CA ARG A 110 -15.08 10.65 22.11
C ARG A 110 -14.45 12.03 22.26
N PHE A 111 -13.12 12.10 22.25
CA PHE A 111 -12.37 13.31 22.58
C PHE A 111 -11.94 14.11 21.35
N ILE A 112 -11.62 13.44 20.24
CA ILE A 112 -11.11 14.09 19.02
C ILE A 112 -12.24 14.19 18.01
N GLU A 113 -12.75 13.07 17.51
CA GLU A 113 -13.68 13.06 16.38
C GLU A 113 -15.00 13.79 16.69
N LYS A 114 -15.67 13.43 17.80
CA LYS A 114 -16.94 14.04 18.19
C LYS A 114 -16.79 15.53 18.53
N SER A 115 -15.70 15.90 19.21
CA SER A 115 -15.41 17.29 19.59
C SER A 115 -15.18 18.15 18.35
N THR A 116 -14.34 17.68 17.43
CA THR A 116 -14.02 18.38 16.19
C THR A 116 -15.22 18.45 15.26
N ARG A 117 -15.98 17.36 15.09
CA ARG A 117 -17.20 17.35 14.26
C ARG A 117 -18.21 18.37 14.77
N PHE A 118 -18.44 18.45 16.08
CA PHE A 118 -19.36 19.43 16.66
C PHE A 118 -18.86 20.87 16.43
N LYS A 119 -17.60 21.15 16.76
CA LYS A 119 -17.00 22.49 16.60
C LYS A 119 -17.01 22.95 15.14
N LEU A 120 -16.67 22.07 14.20
CA LEU A 120 -16.61 22.39 12.77
C LEU A 120 -18.01 22.62 12.21
N SER A 121 -18.99 21.76 12.59
CA SER A 121 -20.39 21.91 12.18
C SER A 121 -21.06 23.19 12.71
N SER A 122 -20.52 23.78 13.79
CA SER A 122 -20.98 25.05 14.34
C SER A 122 -20.44 26.27 13.57
N LEU A 123 -19.48 26.10 12.66
CA LEU A 123 -18.94 27.18 11.85
C LEU A 123 -19.87 27.49 10.67
N LYS A 124 -19.74 28.71 10.13
CA LYS A 124 -20.36 29.02 8.83
C LYS A 124 -19.73 28.13 7.76
N LYS A 125 -20.55 27.56 6.86
CA LYS A 125 -20.10 26.66 5.76
C LYS A 125 -18.91 27.22 4.95
N THR A 126 -18.84 28.54 4.77
CA THR A 126 -17.72 29.20 4.08
C THR A 126 -16.40 29.09 4.87
N LYS A 127 -16.43 29.25 6.20
CA LYS A 127 -15.25 29.09 7.05
C LYS A 127 -14.81 27.64 7.14
N GLU A 128 -15.76 26.71 7.24
CA GLU A 128 -15.49 25.26 7.21
C GLU A 128 -14.79 24.87 5.89
N LEU A 129 -15.33 25.31 4.75
CA LEU A 129 -14.73 25.05 3.44
C LEU A 129 -13.32 25.63 3.33
N LEU A 130 -13.09 26.86 3.81
CA LEU A 130 -11.78 27.52 3.80
C LEU A 130 -10.76 26.79 4.69
N LEU A 131 -11.17 26.32 5.87
CA LEU A 131 -10.30 25.55 6.76
C LEU A 131 -9.88 24.22 6.13
N ASN A 132 -10.84 23.50 5.55
CA ASN A 132 -10.58 22.23 4.89
C ASN A 132 -9.70 22.41 3.64
N SER A 133 -9.98 23.43 2.82
CA SER A 133 -9.16 23.71 1.63
C SER A 133 -7.75 24.16 2.00
N ALA A 134 -7.59 24.99 3.03
CA ALA A 134 -6.28 25.37 3.55
C ALA A 134 -5.47 24.15 4.01
N LEU A 135 -6.09 23.22 4.74
CA LEU A 135 -5.44 21.98 5.15
C LEU A 135 -4.99 21.15 3.95
N VAL A 136 -5.83 21.00 2.94
CA VAL A 136 -5.49 20.29 1.69
C VAL A 136 -4.32 20.95 0.99
N VAL A 137 -4.33 22.28 0.86
CA VAL A 137 -3.21 23.03 0.25
C VAL A 137 -1.92 22.83 1.03
N VAL A 138 -1.96 22.86 2.36
CA VAL A 138 -0.77 22.60 3.20
C VAL A 138 -0.22 21.19 2.94
N VAL A 139 -1.07 20.18 2.88
CA VAL A 139 -0.65 18.80 2.57
C VAL A 139 -0.01 18.72 1.19
N ILE A 140 -0.64 19.31 0.17
CA ILE A 140 -0.11 19.33 -1.20
C ILE A 140 1.25 20.03 -1.25
N VAL A 141 1.38 21.19 -0.60
CA VAL A 141 2.65 21.95 -0.58
C VAL A 141 3.75 21.13 0.08
N ILE A 142 3.48 20.48 1.21
CA ILE A 142 4.45 19.60 1.88
C ILE A 142 4.82 18.41 0.98
N SER A 143 3.83 17.76 0.35
CA SER A 143 4.08 16.64 -0.56
C SER A 143 4.90 17.04 -1.80
N CYS A 144 4.57 18.17 -2.44
CA CYS A 144 5.32 18.72 -3.56
C CYS A 144 6.74 19.09 -3.16
N PHE A 145 6.92 19.69 -1.98
CA PHE A 145 8.25 19.98 -1.44
C PHE A 145 9.07 18.69 -1.29
N ILE A 146 8.53 17.67 -0.62
CA ILE A 146 9.22 16.38 -0.46
C ILE A 146 9.56 15.76 -1.82
N PHE A 147 8.67 15.84 -2.80
CA PHE A 147 8.89 15.31 -4.15
C PHE A 147 10.01 16.03 -4.89
N ILE A 148 9.97 17.38 -4.94
CA ILE A 148 10.96 18.19 -5.66
C ILE A 148 12.37 18.03 -5.05
N PHE A 149 12.46 17.88 -3.73
CA PHE A 149 13.73 17.71 -3.04
C PHE A 149 14.21 16.24 -2.96
N ASN A 150 13.56 15.32 -3.70
CA ASN A 150 13.88 13.88 -3.69
C ASN A 150 13.91 13.27 -2.28
N GLY A 151 12.99 13.69 -1.43
CA GLY A 151 12.84 13.23 -0.06
C GLY A 151 13.39 14.17 0.99
N LEU A 152 13.30 13.73 2.24
CA LEU A 152 13.86 14.38 3.43
C LEU A 152 14.78 13.38 4.11
N ASP A 153 16.10 13.61 4.06
CA ASP A 153 17.08 12.78 4.79
C ASP A 153 17.16 13.25 6.25
N VAL A 154 16.11 12.93 7.02
CA VAL A 154 16.01 13.22 8.45
C VAL A 154 16.35 11.97 9.26
N GLU A 155 17.03 12.14 10.39
CA GLU A 155 17.44 11.03 11.26
C GLU A 155 16.27 10.17 11.77
N ILE A 156 15.05 10.72 11.80
CA ILE A 156 13.83 9.97 12.14
C ILE A 156 13.55 8.84 11.13
N ARG A 157 14.02 8.94 9.87
CA ARG A 157 13.89 7.89 8.84
C ARG A 157 15.17 7.07 8.66
N ARG A 158 16.01 6.92 9.70
CA ARG A 158 17.27 6.14 9.65
C ARG A 158 17.16 4.80 8.91
N GLY A 159 16.03 4.08 9.01
CA GLY A 159 15.79 2.84 8.26
C GLY A 159 15.87 3.00 6.73
N ALA A 160 15.31 4.08 6.18
CA ALA A 160 15.31 4.39 4.76
C ALA A 160 16.62 5.00 4.27
N SER A 161 17.43 5.59 5.17
CA SER A 161 18.73 6.18 4.85
C SER A 161 19.92 5.30 5.25
N THR A 162 19.68 4.05 5.67
CA THR A 162 20.77 3.10 5.95
C THR A 162 21.61 2.83 4.70
N PRO A 163 22.91 2.49 4.86
CA PRO A 163 23.73 2.03 3.75
C PRO A 163 23.10 0.85 2.99
N ALA A 164 22.41 -0.05 3.69
CA ALA A 164 21.69 -1.17 3.09
C ALA A 164 20.50 -0.71 2.24
N ALA A 165 19.68 0.23 2.73
CA ALA A 165 18.56 0.77 1.96
C ALA A 165 19.05 1.55 0.73
N LYS A 166 20.11 2.36 0.87
CA LYS A 166 20.74 3.08 -0.26
C LYS A 166 21.38 2.11 -1.26
N TYR A 167 21.94 0.99 -0.79
CA TYR A 167 22.42 -0.09 -1.64
C TYR A 167 21.26 -0.74 -2.41
N VAL A 168 20.17 -1.13 -1.75
CA VAL A 168 18.99 -1.72 -2.40
C VAL A 168 18.36 -0.74 -3.39
N ASP A 169 18.29 0.56 -3.10
CA ASP A 169 17.82 1.58 -4.04
C ASP A 169 18.68 1.64 -5.31
N LYS A 170 20.01 1.68 -5.13
CA LYS A 170 20.98 1.67 -6.23
C LYS A 170 20.89 0.40 -7.09
N TYR A 171 20.74 -0.75 -6.46
CA TYR A 171 20.68 -2.06 -7.12
C TYR A 171 19.26 -2.55 -7.38
N SER A 172 18.26 -1.70 -7.19
CA SER A 172 16.87 -2.02 -7.51
C SER A 172 16.78 -2.37 -9.00
N ARG A 173 16.07 -3.46 -9.33
CA ARG A 173 16.09 -4.06 -10.66
C ARG A 173 15.76 -3.07 -11.77
N GLU A 174 14.81 -2.17 -11.53
CA GLU A 174 14.42 -1.13 -12.48
C GLU A 174 15.59 -0.18 -12.77
N LYS A 175 16.23 0.39 -11.75
CA LYS A 175 17.26 1.42 -11.91
C LYS A 175 18.63 0.85 -12.32
N TYR A 176 18.99 -0.31 -11.79
CA TYR A 176 20.27 -0.93 -12.08
C TYR A 176 20.36 -1.43 -13.53
N LEU A 177 19.32 -2.11 -14.02
CA LEU A 177 19.32 -2.66 -15.39
C LEU A 177 19.14 -1.59 -16.46
N THR A 178 18.37 -0.53 -16.19
CA THR A 178 18.05 0.48 -17.22
C THR A 178 19.09 1.59 -17.33
N GLU A 179 19.67 2.05 -16.21
CA GLU A 179 20.62 3.17 -16.22
C GLU A 179 22.07 2.68 -16.13
N ASN A 180 22.43 1.94 -15.07
CA ASN A 180 23.84 1.64 -14.77
C ASN A 180 24.43 0.53 -15.66
N VAL A 181 23.67 -0.53 -15.90
CA VAL A 181 24.12 -1.66 -16.74
C VAL A 181 24.24 -1.22 -18.19
N LYS A 182 23.27 -0.50 -18.75
CA LYS A 182 23.35 -0.02 -20.13
C LYS A 182 24.52 0.92 -20.37
N GLU A 183 24.87 1.77 -19.42
CA GLU A 183 25.99 2.71 -19.56
C GLU A 183 27.35 2.01 -19.48
N GLN A 184 27.47 0.95 -18.66
CA GLN A 184 28.72 0.21 -18.51
C GLN A 184 28.93 -0.82 -19.62
N TYR A 185 27.88 -1.53 -20.03
CA TYR A 185 27.99 -2.54 -21.07
C TYR A 185 28.19 -1.87 -22.43
N LYS A 186 29.30 -2.18 -23.10
CA LYS A 186 29.57 -1.76 -24.48
C LYS A 186 28.70 -2.56 -25.44
N GLU A 187 27.44 -2.18 -25.55
CA GLU A 187 26.48 -2.79 -26.46
C GLU A 187 26.96 -2.81 -27.92
N GLN A 188 27.81 -1.86 -28.32
CA GLN A 188 28.48 -1.86 -29.64
C GLN A 188 29.37 -3.07 -29.93
N CYS A 189 29.84 -3.77 -28.89
CA CYS A 189 30.62 -5.00 -28.99
C CYS A 189 29.76 -6.27 -29.01
N ASN A 190 28.43 -6.13 -28.87
CA ASN A 190 27.49 -7.24 -28.95
C ASN A 190 26.95 -7.42 -30.38
N PHE A 191 26.70 -8.68 -30.77
CA PHE A 191 25.97 -9.03 -31.99
C PHE A 191 24.45 -8.83 -31.87
N PHE A 192 23.94 -8.65 -30.65
CA PHE A 192 22.55 -8.37 -30.37
C PHE A 192 22.37 -6.89 -30.00
N ASP A 193 21.29 -6.29 -30.48
CA ASP A 193 20.84 -4.95 -30.08
C ASP A 193 19.76 -5.10 -29.00
N SER A 194 20.07 -4.71 -27.76
CA SER A 194 19.18 -4.85 -26.62
C SER A 194 18.01 -3.87 -26.63
N ASP A 195 18.09 -2.77 -27.39
CA ASP A 195 17.02 -1.79 -27.53
C ASP A 195 16.03 -2.18 -28.63
N ALA A 196 16.54 -2.62 -29.78
CA ALA A 196 15.71 -3.10 -30.89
C ALA A 196 15.25 -4.55 -30.72
N TYR A 197 15.82 -5.28 -29.77
CA TYR A 197 15.60 -6.70 -29.51
C TYR A 197 15.81 -7.58 -30.76
N LEU A 198 16.85 -7.27 -31.53
CA LEU A 198 17.17 -7.92 -32.80
C LEU A 198 18.68 -8.16 -32.94
N ALA A 199 19.05 -9.17 -33.73
CA ALA A 199 20.44 -9.36 -34.13
C ALA A 199 20.86 -8.22 -35.07
N LYS A 200 22.06 -7.67 -34.86
CA LYS A 200 22.60 -6.62 -35.73
C LYS A 200 22.90 -7.20 -37.11
N GLY A 201 22.45 -6.51 -38.15
CA GLY A 201 22.73 -6.88 -39.54
C GLY A 201 24.17 -6.62 -39.97
N GLY A 202 24.89 -5.74 -39.25
CA GLY A 202 26.33 -5.51 -39.40
C GLY A 202 27.12 -6.21 -38.29
N GLY A 203 28.42 -6.44 -38.53
CA GLY A 203 29.33 -6.94 -37.51
C GLY A 203 29.50 -5.98 -36.32
N ILE A 204 30.23 -6.42 -35.30
CA ILE A 204 30.59 -5.58 -34.14
C ILE A 204 31.57 -4.48 -34.53
N GLN A 205 31.64 -3.40 -33.74
CA GLN A 205 32.59 -2.30 -34.02
C GLN A 205 34.04 -2.80 -34.02
N ASP A 206 34.86 -2.27 -34.94
CA ASP A 206 36.29 -2.60 -35.05
C ASP A 206 37.07 -2.30 -33.77
N SER A 207 36.62 -1.33 -32.97
CA SER A 207 37.21 -1.00 -31.68
C SER A 207 37.14 -2.14 -30.66
N CYS A 208 36.22 -3.10 -30.85
CA CYS A 208 36.01 -4.26 -29.99
C CYS A 208 36.85 -5.48 -30.42
N THR A 209 37.31 -5.51 -31.67
CA THR A 209 38.10 -6.63 -32.23
C THR A 209 39.56 -6.26 -32.45
N GLN A 210 39.87 -4.96 -32.57
CA GLN A 210 41.22 -4.48 -32.80
C GLN A 210 41.97 -4.23 -31.49
N LYS A 211 43.14 -4.85 -31.41
CA LYS A 211 44.05 -4.74 -30.28
C LYS A 211 44.65 -3.33 -30.21
N LYS A 212 44.27 -2.54 -29.19
CA LYS A 212 44.81 -1.18 -28.99
C LYS A 212 46.14 -1.12 -28.23
N HIS A 213 46.40 -2.01 -27.25
CA HIS A 213 47.64 -1.98 -26.45
C HIS A 213 48.07 -3.37 -25.95
N GLY A 214 49.40 -3.57 -25.78
CA GLY A 214 50.00 -4.58 -24.89
C GLY A 214 49.65 -6.05 -25.11
N GLU A 215 49.64 -6.84 -24.05
CA GLU A 215 48.99 -8.16 -24.00
C GLU A 215 47.52 -7.96 -23.58
N GLY A 216 46.60 -8.74 -24.14
CA GLY A 216 45.17 -8.61 -23.85
C GLY A 216 44.43 -9.93 -24.05
N VAL A 217 43.29 -10.07 -23.37
CA VAL A 217 42.44 -11.26 -23.44
C VAL A 217 41.23 -10.92 -24.31
N PHE A 218 40.99 -11.69 -25.36
CA PHE A 218 39.77 -11.61 -26.16
C PHE A 218 38.70 -12.49 -25.54
N LEU A 219 37.59 -11.88 -25.10
CA LEU A 219 36.45 -12.58 -24.54
C LEU A 219 35.40 -12.76 -25.63
N TRP A 220 34.98 -14.01 -25.86
CA TRP A 220 33.91 -14.35 -26.80
C TRP A 220 32.99 -15.41 -26.19
N GLY A 221 31.69 -15.19 -26.33
CA GLY A 221 30.66 -16.13 -25.92
C GLY A 221 29.28 -15.46 -25.93
N ASP A 222 28.37 -16.03 -25.16
CA ASP A 222 27.02 -15.52 -24.97
C ASP A 222 26.98 -14.53 -23.79
N SER A 223 25.80 -14.38 -23.17
CA SER A 223 25.61 -13.56 -21.98
C SER A 223 26.51 -13.95 -20.79
N HIS A 224 27.02 -15.19 -20.70
CA HIS A 224 27.98 -15.56 -19.66
C HIS A 224 29.36 -14.97 -19.90
N ALA A 225 29.81 -14.89 -21.17
CA ALA A 225 31.06 -14.20 -21.49
C ALA A 225 30.92 -12.69 -21.25
N GLN A 226 29.75 -12.13 -21.56
CA GLN A 226 29.40 -10.73 -21.27
C GLN A 226 29.34 -10.43 -19.76
N ALA A 227 28.99 -11.41 -18.92
CA ALA A 227 28.99 -11.21 -17.47
C ALA A 227 30.41 -11.11 -16.87
N LEU A 228 31.45 -11.56 -17.59
CA LEU A 228 32.85 -11.51 -17.15
C LEU A 228 33.54 -10.19 -17.48
N SER A 229 32.97 -9.39 -18.38
CA SER A 229 33.49 -8.08 -18.77
C SER A 229 32.36 -7.24 -19.35
N PHE A 230 32.31 -5.97 -19.01
CA PHE A 230 31.36 -5.01 -19.59
C PHE A 230 31.61 -4.74 -21.10
N GLY A 231 32.54 -5.45 -21.74
CA GLY A 231 32.98 -5.24 -23.12
C GLY A 231 34.22 -4.37 -23.19
#